data_AF-A0A3B8RTH0-F1
#
_entry.id   AF-A0A3B8RTH0-F1
#
_cell.length_a   1.000
_cell.length_b   1.000
_cell.length_c   1.000
_cell.angle_alpha   90.00
_cell.angle_beta   90.00
_cell.angle_gamma   90.00
#
_symmetry.space_group_name_H-M   'P 1'
#
loop_
_entity.id
_entity.type
_entity.pdbx_description
1 polymer ?
#
loop_
_entity_poly.entity_id
_entity_poly.type
_entity_poly.pdbx_seq_one_letter_code
_entity_poly.pdbx_strand_id
1 'polypeptide(L)' 'MYKSTILILGGGVGGIVTANHLRKNLPEDYKIILIEKNKEH' A
#
# COMPACT_ATOMS: atom_id res chain seq x y z
N MET A 1 1.98 -17.06 -7.25
CA MET A 1 1.46 -15.84 -7.91
C MET A 1 0.67 -15.06 -6.87
N TYR A 2 0.73 -13.73 -6.88
CA TYR A 2 -0.16 -12.92 -6.05
C TYR A 2 -1.60 -13.06 -6.56
N LYS A 3 -2.57 -13.16 -5.65
CA LYS A 3 -4.00 -13.22 -5.94
C LYS A 3 -4.51 -11.90 -6.51
N SER A 4 -3.96 -10.77 -6.05
CA SER A 4 -4.28 -9.44 -6.58
C SER A 4 -3.16 -8.44 -6.28
N THR A 5 -3.11 -7.36 -7.05
CA THR A 5 -2.23 -6.21 -6.79
C THR A 5 -3.08 -4.99 -6.48
N ILE A 6 -2.78 -4.34 -5.36
CA ILE A 6 -3.44 -3.12 -4.89
C ILE A 6 -2.44 -1.97 -5.00
N LEU A 7 -2.83 -0.91 -5.72
CA LEU A 7 -2.03 0.29 -5.90
C LEU A 7 -2.62 1.45 -5.08
N ILE A 8 -1.78 2.06 -4.24
CA ILE A 8 -2.10 3.25 -3.46
C ILE A 8 -1.32 4.42 -4.06
N LEU A 9 -2.02 5.48 -4.46
CA LEU A 9 -1.43 6.70 -5.00
C LEU A 9 -1.51 7.80 -3.94
N GLY A 10 -0.35 8.24 -3.46
CA GLY A 10 -0.20 9.19 -2.36
C GLY A 10 0.39 8.53 -1.09
N GLY A 11 1.50 9.07 -0.61
CA GLY A 11 2.26 8.66 0.57
C GLY A 11 2.13 9.62 1.76
N GLY A 12 1.11 10.49 1.76
CA GLY A 12 0.70 11.19 2.98
C GLY A 12 0.19 10.21 4.05
N VAL A 13 -0.16 10.75 5.23
CA VAL A 13 -0.61 9.97 6.40
C VAL A 13 -1.67 8.93 6.04
N GLY A 14 -2.70 9.33 5.26
CA GLY A 14 -3.77 8.42 4.84
C GLY A 14 -3.26 7.24 4.02
N GLY A 15 -2.40 7.47 3.03
CA GLY A 15 -1.87 6.42 2.17
C GLY A 15 -1.01 5.41 2.92
N ILE A 16 -0.15 5.89 3.82
CA ILE A 16 0.70 5.04 4.66
C ILE A 16 -0.15 4.20 5.63
N VAL A 17 -1.14 4.83 6.28
CA VAL A 17 -2.04 4.13 7.21
C VAL A 17 -2.85 3.07 6.46
N THR A 18 -3.37 3.39 5.28
CA THR A 18 -4.08 2.42 4.43
C THR A 18 -3.19 1.26 4.02
N ALA A 19 -1.95 1.51 3.56
CA ALA A 19 -1.02 0.45 3.18
C ALA A 19 -0.72 -0.51 4.35
N ASN A 20 -0.47 0.04 5.53
CA ASN A 20 -0.21 -0.75 6.74
C ASN A 20 -1.46 -1.52 7.20
N HIS A 21 -2.63 -0.91 7.14
CA HIS A 21 -3.89 -1.56 7.48
C HIS A 21 -4.17 -2.74 6.53
N LEU A 22 -3.99 -2.55 5.23
CA LEU A 22 -4.15 -3.63 4.25
C LEU A 22 -3.15 -4.76 4.47
N ARG A 23 -1.87 -4.45 4.76
CA ARG A 23 -0.86 -5.50 5.00
C ARG A 23 -1.17 -6.37 6.22
N LYS A 24 -1.77 -5.79 7.26
CA LYS A 24 -2.17 -6.49 8.49
C LYS A 24 -3.41 -7.37 8.31
N ASN A 25 -4.34 -6.96 7.45
CA ASN A 25 -5.64 -7.62 7.31
C ASN A 25 -5.75 -8.54 6.08
N LEU A 26 -4.85 -8.40 5.11
CA LEU A 26 -4.81 -9.25 3.92
C LEU A 26 -3.74 -10.35 4.04
N PRO A 27 -4.02 -11.55 3.50
CA PRO A 27 -3.01 -12.60 3.42
C PRO A 27 -1.84 -12.19 2.51
N GLU A 28 -0.70 -12.87 2.64
CA GLU A 28 0.55 -12.51 1.96
C GLU A 28 0.51 -12.66 0.43
N ASP A 29 -0.52 -13.33 -0.09
CA ASP A 29 -0.76 -13.45 -1.53
C ASP A 29 -1.32 -12.16 -2.15
N TYR A 30 -1.53 -11.08 -1.39
CA TYR A 30 -1.85 -9.75 -1.91
C TYR A 30 -0.59 -8.89 -2.02
N LYS A 31 -0.33 -8.36 -3.23
CA LYS A 31 0.74 -7.38 -3.45
C LYS A 31 0.20 -5.98 -3.21
N ILE A 32 0.81 -5.24 -2.29
CA ILE A 32 0.46 -3.84 -2.01
C ILE A 32 1.61 -2.96 -2.51
N ILE A 33 1.31 -1.98 -3.35
CA ILE A 33 2.28 -1.02 -3.90
C ILE A 33 1.81 0.38 -3.53
N LEU A 34 2.66 1.15 -2.86
CA LEU A 34 2.42 2.57 -2.57
C LEU A 34 3.37 3.41 -3.43
N ILE A 35 2.81 4.36 -4.17
CA ILE A 35 3.56 5.30 -4.99
C ILE A 35 3.26 6.71 -4.48
N GLU A 36 4.32 7.43 -4.12
CA GLU A 36 4.28 8.85 -3.79
C GLU A 36 5.16 9.63 -4.77
N LYS A 37 4.70 10.81 -5.16
CA LYS A 37 5.38 11.69 -6.11
C LYS A 37 6.63 12.31 -5.50
N ASN A 38 6.58 12.67 -4.21
CA ASN A 38 7.66 13.34 -3.49
C ASN A 38 8.36 12.38 -2.52
N LYS A 39 9.70 12.28 -2.59
CA LYS A 39 10.47 11.40 -1.69
C LYS A 39 10.58 11.92 -0.26
N GLU A 40 10.11 13.14 0.00
CA GLU A 40 10.14 13.78 1.32
C GLU A 40 8.76 13.70 1.96
N HIS A 41 8.71 13.24 3.21
CA HIS A 41 7.50 13.04 4.01
C HIS A 41 7.16 14.29 4.81
#